data_AF-A0A429IEV6-F1
#
_entry.id   AF-A0A429IEV6-F1
#
_cell.length_a   1.000
_cell.length_b   1.000
_cell.length_c   1.000
_cell.angle_alpha   90.00
_cell.angle_beta   90.00
_cell.angle_gamma   90.00
#
_symmetry.space_group_name_H-M   'P 1'
#
loop_
_entity.id
_entity.type
_entity.pdbx_description
1 polymer ?
#
loop_
_entity_poly.entity_id
_entity_poly.type
_entity_poly.pdbx_seq_one_letter_code
_entity_poly.pdbx_strand_id
1 'polypeptide(L)'
;MRIGELAAVTGVSSRALRHYEGAGLITSVRADNGYRVYDAGAAVRVRNIRHLLDAGLTLTDVSCFTACLDGDMTTAPPSAEGLRIARERLAVIDERIAAQTRARDRLAQALATAEA
;
A
#
# COMPACT_ATOMS: atom_id res chain seq x y z
N MET A 1 1.36 -21.93 2.23
CA MET A 1 2.16 -21.07 3.14
C MET A 1 1.30 -20.59 4.31
N ARG A 2 1.71 -20.76 5.57
CA ARG A 2 0.97 -20.22 6.74
C ARG A 2 1.17 -18.71 6.87
N ILE A 3 0.35 -18.02 7.66
CA ILE A 3 0.46 -16.56 7.83
C ILE A 3 1.82 -16.10 8.37
N GLY A 4 2.45 -16.90 9.24
CA GLY A 4 3.79 -16.60 9.78
C GLY A 4 4.89 -16.74 8.72
N GLU A 5 4.78 -17.74 7.86
CA GLU A 5 5.70 -17.93 6.72
C GLU A 5 5.53 -16.81 5.70
N LEU A 6 4.29 -16.44 5.38
CA LEU A 6 3.99 -15.31 4.49
C LEU A 6 4.55 -14.00 5.06
N ALA A 7 4.42 -13.79 6.37
CA ALA A 7 5.00 -12.63 7.03
C ALA A 7 6.52 -12.61 6.93
N ALA A 8 7.18 -13.75 7.17
CA ALA A 8 8.63 -13.87 7.08
C ALA A 8 9.16 -13.59 5.66
N VAL A 9 8.51 -14.16 4.63
CA VAL A 9 8.95 -14.02 3.23
C VAL A 9 8.67 -12.64 2.65
N THR A 10 7.65 -11.95 3.14
CA THR A 10 7.23 -10.63 2.60
C THR A 10 7.71 -9.45 3.44
N GLY A 11 8.20 -9.69 4.67
CA GLY A 11 8.52 -8.64 5.64
C GLY A 11 7.28 -7.92 6.20
N VAL A 12 6.07 -8.34 5.85
CA VAL A 12 4.82 -7.73 6.30
C VAL A 12 4.34 -8.42 7.58
N SER A 13 3.98 -7.64 8.60
CA SER A 13 3.49 -8.22 9.86
C SER A 13 2.23 -9.07 9.66
N SER A 14 2.04 -10.13 10.46
CA SER A 14 0.82 -10.94 10.40
C SER A 14 -0.45 -10.11 10.66
N ARG A 15 -0.35 -9.02 11.44
CA ARG A 15 -1.47 -8.08 11.64
C ARG A 15 -1.85 -7.39 10.33
N ALA A 16 -0.87 -6.90 9.58
CA ALA A 16 -1.10 -6.28 8.27
C ALA A 16 -1.64 -7.30 7.26
N LEU A 17 -1.12 -8.54 7.26
CA LEU A 17 -1.65 -9.61 6.40
C LEU A 17 -3.14 -9.90 6.70
N ARG A 18 -3.54 -9.98 7.98
CA ARG A 18 -4.96 -10.11 8.35
C ARG A 18 -5.79 -8.91 7.91
N HIS A 19 -5.20 -7.71 7.92
CA HIS A 19 -5.88 -6.52 7.43
C HIS A 19 -6.09 -6.57 5.91
N TYR A 20 -5.09 -7.03 5.15
CA TYR A 20 -5.21 -7.22 3.70
C TYR A 20 -6.25 -8.30 3.38
N GLU A 21 -6.27 -9.39 4.14
CA GLU A 21 -7.27 -10.46 4.01
C GLU A 21 -8.69 -9.96 4.33
N GLY A 22 -8.84 -9.17 5.39
CA GLY A 22 -10.11 -8.53 5.73
C GLY A 22 -10.60 -7.52 4.68
N ALA A 23 -9.68 -6.91 3.93
CA ALA A 23 -9.99 -6.06 2.78
C ALA A 23 -10.21 -6.86 1.47
N GLY A 24 -10.17 -8.19 1.52
CA GLY A 24 -10.34 -9.05 0.33
C GLY A 24 -9.17 -9.00 -0.66
N LEU A 25 -8.03 -8.41 -0.27
CA LEU A 25 -6.88 -8.27 -1.15
C LEU A 25 -5.99 -9.50 -1.16
N ILE A 26 -6.08 -10.37 -0.16
CA ILE A 26 -5.47 -11.69 -0.17
C ILE A 26 -6.48 -12.68 0.40
N THR A 27 -6.37 -13.95 0.03
CA THR A 27 -7.30 -14.99 0.49
C THR A 27 -6.53 -16.18 1.02
N SER A 28 -7.01 -16.76 2.12
CA SER A 28 -6.54 -18.06 2.60
C SER A 28 -7.58 -19.15 2.37
N VAL A 29 -7.10 -20.38 2.20
CA VAL A 29 -7.92 -21.59 2.19
C VAL A 29 -7.60 -22.45 3.41
N ARG A 30 -8.54 -23.30 3.84
CA ARG A 30 -8.26 -24.30 4.88
C ARG A 30 -7.66 -25.53 4.23
N ALA A 31 -6.48 -25.94 4.69
CA ALA A 31 -5.88 -27.22 4.32
C ALA A 31 -6.54 -28.38 5.10
N ASP A 32 -6.27 -29.62 4.68
CA ASP A 32 -6.86 -30.84 5.27
C ASP A 32 -6.56 -31.00 6.78
N ASN A 33 -5.46 -30.40 7.24
CA ASN A 33 -5.07 -30.35 8.64
C ASN A 33 -5.76 -29.20 9.44
N GLY A 34 -6.73 -28.51 8.83
CA GLY A 34 -7.52 -27.44 9.44
C GLY A 34 -6.83 -26.07 9.50
N TYR A 35 -5.55 -25.96 9.14
CA TYR A 35 -4.84 -24.68 9.16
C TYR A 35 -5.17 -23.81 7.94
N ARG A 36 -5.16 -22.48 8.14
CA ARG A 36 -5.22 -21.51 7.04
C ARG A 36 -3.90 -21.44 6.30
N VAL A 37 -3.96 -21.58 4.98
CA VAL A 37 -2.81 -21.49 4.08
C VAL A 37 -3.12 -20.52 2.94
N TYR A 38 -2.09 -19.77 2.56
CA TYR A 38 -2.05 -18.93 1.37
C TYR A 38 -1.31 -19.68 0.26
N ASP A 39 -1.70 -19.42 -0.98
CA ASP A 39 -1.02 -19.95 -2.16
C ASP A 39 0.38 -19.32 -2.35
N ALA A 40 1.11 -19.80 -3.35
CA ALA A 40 2.44 -19.30 -3.67
C ALA A 40 2.42 -17.87 -4.26
N GLY A 41 1.34 -17.48 -4.94
CA GLY A 41 1.15 -16.15 -5.53
C GLY A 41 0.93 -15.05 -4.48
N ALA A 42 0.44 -15.42 -3.30
CA ALA A 42 0.18 -14.49 -2.20
C ALA A 42 1.43 -13.67 -1.82
N ALA A 43 2.64 -14.23 -1.92
CA ALA A 43 3.86 -13.48 -1.63
C ALA A 43 4.10 -12.34 -2.63
N VAL A 44 3.86 -12.59 -3.93
CA VAL A 44 3.94 -11.56 -4.98
C VAL A 44 2.89 -10.49 -4.74
N ARG A 45 1.65 -10.92 -4.52
CA ARG A 45 0.52 -10.04 -4.25
C ARG A 45 0.76 -9.12 -3.06
N VAL A 46 1.23 -9.66 -1.94
CA VAL A 46 1.55 -8.87 -0.74
C VAL A 46 2.66 -7.85 -0.99
N ARG A 47 3.70 -8.20 -1.76
CA ARG A 47 4.76 -7.25 -2.13
C ARG A 47 4.23 -6.11 -3.00
N ASN A 48 3.37 -6.42 -3.98
CA ASN A 48 2.75 -5.42 -4.84
C ASN A 48 1.79 -4.50 -4.06
N ILE A 49 0.98 -5.06 -3.16
CA ILE A 49 0.15 -4.27 -2.23
C ILE A 49 1.05 -3.31 -1.42
N ARG A 50 2.16 -3.82 -0.86
CA ARG A 50 3.07 -3.00 -0.05
C ARG A 50 3.68 -1.85 -0.86
N HIS A 51 4.12 -2.14 -2.08
CA HIS A 51 4.68 -1.15 -2.99
C HIS A 51 3.70 0.00 -3.27
N LEU A 52 2.43 -0.31 -3.55
CA LEU A 52 1.40 0.71 -3.78
C LEU A 52 1.09 1.52 -2.51
N LEU A 53 1.01 0.86 -1.35
CA LEU A 53 0.83 1.56 -0.07
C LEU A 53 2.01 2.50 0.26
N ASP A 54 3.24 2.10 -0.08
CA ASP A 54 4.43 2.94 0.08
C ASP A 54 4.44 4.16 -0.87
N ALA A 55 3.83 4.02 -2.05
CA ALA A 55 3.60 5.14 -2.96
C ALA A 55 2.49 6.11 -2.48
N GLY A 56 1.86 5.84 -1.33
CA GLY A 56 0.87 6.72 -0.72
C GLY A 56 -0.57 6.36 -1.03
N LEU A 57 -0.84 5.26 -1.76
CA LEU A 57 -2.18 4.73 -1.93
C LEU A 57 -2.73 4.16 -0.61
N THR A 58 -4.04 4.17 -0.46
CA THR A 58 -4.74 3.51 0.64
C THR A 58 -5.07 2.06 0.27
N LEU A 59 -5.43 1.25 1.27
CA LEU A 59 -5.85 -0.13 1.02
C LEU A 59 -7.11 -0.21 0.14
N THR A 60 -7.99 0.77 0.27
CA THR A 60 -9.16 0.92 -0.60
C THR A 60 -8.74 1.20 -2.04
N ASP A 61 -7.81 2.12 -2.27
CA ASP A 61 -7.31 2.42 -3.62
C ASP A 61 -6.70 1.19 -4.28
N VAL A 62 -5.93 0.41 -3.52
CA VAL A 62 -5.27 -0.82 -3.99
C VAL A 62 -6.25 -1.87 -4.51
N SER A 63 -7.50 -1.87 -4.05
CA SER A 63 -8.54 -2.78 -4.56
C SER A 63 -8.86 -2.56 -6.05
N CYS A 64 -8.54 -1.39 -6.62
CA CYS A 64 -8.70 -1.09 -8.04
C CYS A 64 -7.54 -1.59 -8.91
N PHE A 65 -6.49 -2.17 -8.30
CA PHE A 65 -5.28 -2.66 -8.96
C PHE A 65 -5.24 -4.19 -9.08
N THR A 66 -6.35 -4.88 -8.85
CA THR A 66 -6.42 -6.36 -8.80
C THR A 66 -5.77 -7.06 -9.99
N ALA A 67 -5.87 -6.48 -11.20
CA ALA A 67 -5.32 -7.04 -12.43
C ALA A 67 -3.78 -7.08 -12.49
N CYS A 68 -3.08 -6.21 -11.76
CA CYS A 68 -1.62 -6.16 -11.77
C CYS A 68 -1.00 -6.69 -10.47
N LEU A 69 -1.81 -6.85 -9.41
CA LEU A 69 -1.33 -7.33 -8.12
C LEU A 69 -0.73 -8.74 -8.15
N ASP A 70 -1.16 -9.64 -9.04
CA ASP A 70 -0.69 -11.04 -9.08
C ASP A 70 0.58 -11.27 -9.90
N GLY A 71 1.07 -10.26 -10.63
CA GLY A 71 2.15 -10.41 -11.59
C GLY A 71 3.24 -9.35 -11.46
N ASP A 72 4.01 -9.20 -12.53
CA ASP A 72 4.97 -8.12 -12.66
C ASP A 72 4.24 -6.82 -13.04
N MET A 73 4.20 -5.88 -12.10
CA MET A 73 3.58 -4.55 -12.23
C MET A 73 4.16 -3.72 -13.40
N THR A 74 5.36 -4.04 -13.89
CA THR A 74 5.97 -3.37 -15.04
C THR A 74 5.39 -3.85 -16.38
N THR A 75 4.92 -5.09 -16.42
CA THR A 75 4.34 -5.73 -17.61
C THR A 75 2.81 -5.74 -17.61
N ALA A 76 2.19 -5.56 -16.44
CA ALA A 76 0.75 -5.49 -16.26
C ALA A 76 0.35 -4.05 -15.88
N PRO A 77 0.06 -3.17 -16.86
CA PRO A 77 -0.33 -1.81 -16.55
C PRO A 77 -1.64 -1.77 -15.75
N PRO A 78 -1.80 -0.83 -14.82
CA PRO A 78 -3.06 -0.64 -14.12
C PRO A 78 -4.21 -0.34 -15.10
N SER A 79 -5.43 -0.67 -14.68
CA SER A 79 -6.63 -0.28 -15.41
C SER A 79 -6.76 1.25 -15.51
N ALA A 80 -7.57 1.75 -16.45
CA ALA A 80 -7.87 3.18 -16.55
C ALA A 80 -8.40 3.76 -15.23
N GLU A 81 -9.19 2.95 -14.51
CA GLU A 81 -9.71 3.30 -13.18
C GLU A 81 -8.60 3.37 -12.12
N GLY A 82 -7.70 2.39 -12.07
CA GLY A 82 -6.54 2.43 -11.18
C GLY A 82 -5.66 3.65 -11.45
N LEU A 83 -5.43 4.01 -12.72
CA LEU A 83 -4.69 5.22 -13.09
C LEU A 83 -5.43 6.50 -12.67
N ARG A 84 -6.75 6.55 -12.76
CA ARG A 84 -7.55 7.70 -12.30
C ARG A 84 -7.37 7.91 -10.80
N ILE A 85 -7.54 6.84 -10.00
CA ILE A 85 -7.37 6.88 -8.55
C ILE A 85 -5.94 7.27 -8.16
N ALA A 86 -4.93 6.74 -8.84
CA ALA A 86 -3.54 7.12 -8.59
C ALA A 86 -3.30 8.64 -8.81
N ARG A 87 -3.90 9.23 -9.86
CA ARG A 87 -3.81 10.68 -10.12
C ARG A 87 -4.54 11.50 -9.06
N GLU A 88 -5.73 11.08 -8.65
CA GLU A 88 -6.47 11.73 -7.56
C GLU A 88 -5.65 11.69 -6.26
N ARG A 89 -5.02 10.55 -5.97
CA ARG A 89 -4.18 10.42 -4.79
C ARG A 89 -2.93 11.28 -4.85
N LEU A 90 -2.30 11.37 -6.03
CA LEU A 90 -1.16 12.26 -6.26
C LEU A 90 -1.54 13.72 -5.99
N ALA A 91 -2.68 14.19 -6.51
CA ALA A 91 -3.15 15.55 -6.26
C ALA A 91 -3.34 15.86 -4.76
N VAL A 92 -3.91 14.91 -4.00
CA VAL A 92 -4.05 15.03 -2.54
C VAL A 92 -2.68 15.11 -1.84
N ILE A 93 -1.69 14.35 -2.30
CA ILE A 93 -0.32 14.40 -1.75
C ILE A 93 0.32 15.76 -2.05
N ASP A 94 0.19 16.26 -3.28
CA ASP A 94 0.74 17.56 -3.68
C ASP A 94 0.13 18.71 -2.86
N GLU A 95 -1.18 18.69 -2.63
CA GLU A 95 -1.85 19.68 -1.77
C GLU A 95 -1.30 19.66 -0.34
N ARG A 96 -1.07 18.47 0.22
CA ARG A 96 -0.50 18.31 1.57
C ARG A 96 0.94 18.80 1.64
N ILE A 97 1.76 18.49 0.63
CA ILE A 97 3.12 19.00 0.52
C ILE A 97 3.09 20.53 0.49
N ALA A 98 2.27 21.14 -0.36
CA ALA A 98 2.16 22.59 -0.46
C ALA A 98 1.74 23.23 0.87
N ALA A 99 0.80 22.62 1.59
CA ALA A 99 0.36 23.10 2.91
C ALA A 99 1.49 23.00 3.96
N GLN A 100 2.23 21.89 3.98
CA GLN A 100 3.35 21.68 4.90
C GLN A 100 4.50 22.66 4.62
N THR A 101 4.83 22.90 3.34
CA THR A 101 5.83 23.89 2.94
C THR A 101 5.46 25.28 3.45
N ARG A 102 4.20 25.72 3.23
CA ARG A 102 3.73 27.01 3.76
C ARG A 102 3.82 27.10 5.28
N ALA A 103 3.51 26.03 6.00
CA ALA A 103 3.63 26.01 7.46
C ALA A 103 5.10 26.10 7.91
N ARG A 104 6.00 25.35 7.26
CA ARG A 104 7.44 25.37 7.49
C ARG A 104 8.02 26.77 7.27
N ASP A 105 7.65 27.43 6.18
CA ASP A 105 8.18 28.75 5.84
C ASP A 105 7.72 29.83 6.84
N ARG A 106 6.46 29.77 7.30
CA ARG A 106 5.98 30.65 8.37
C ARG A 106 6.75 30.46 9.67
N LEU A 107 7.04 29.21 10.05
CA LEU A 107 7.82 28.93 11.26
C LEU A 107 9.27 29.41 11.12
N ALA A 108 9.91 29.15 9.98
CA ALA A 108 11.26 29.61 9.70
C ALA A 108 11.37 31.15 9.78
N GLN A 109 10.39 31.86 9.23
CA GLN A 109 10.34 33.32 9.30
C GLN A 109 10.19 33.83 10.73
N ALA A 110 9.30 33.21 11.52
CA ALA A 110 9.10 33.60 12.92
C ALA A 110 10.37 33.41 13.76
N LEU A 111 11.11 32.33 13.54
CA LEU A 111 12.40 32.08 14.21
C LEU A 111 13.45 33.11 13.81
N ALA A 112 13.60 33.39 12.51
CA ALA A 112 14.56 34.38 12.02
C ALA A 112 14.31 35.79 12.58
N THR A 113 13.04 36.15 12.82
CA THR A 113 12.69 37.43 13.46
C THR A 113 12.96 37.44 14.96
N ALA A 114 12.88 36.31 15.64
CA ALA A 114 13.14 36.22 17.09
C ALA A 114 14.64 36.15 17.43
N GLU A 115 15.48 35.68 16.50
CA GLU A 115 16.94 35.57 16.64
C GLU A 115 17.70 36.83 16.19
N ALA A 116 17.01 37.80 15.57
CA ALA A 116 17.56 39.07 15.13
C ALA A 116 17.51 40.13 16.25
#